data_AF-A0AAU3W114-F1
#
_entry.id   AF-A0AAU3W114-F1
#
_cell.length_a   1.000
_cell.length_b   1.000
_cell.length_c   1.000
_cell.angle_alpha   90.00
_cell.angle_beta   90.00
_cell.angle_gamma   90.00
#
_symmetry.space_group_name_H-M   'P 1'
#
loop_
_entity.id
_entity.type
_entity.pdbx_description
1 polymer ?
#
loop_
_entity_poly.entity_id
_entity_poly.type
_entity_poly.pdbx_seq_one_letter_code
_entity_poly.pdbx_strand_id
1 'polypeptide(L)'
;MSLGDEPGDGARGEDGGYGGSGQTRTRYPDRTGDVYGGARRGRGSSSRSLITVVGVVVLLIAAIAFANRGDDSSSGSGSGNSDKAKTSPTTASGERPVESKAAGIPAGFAHSAQGAQSAAANYAVALGSTAMFKTATRHDIVNTIYTSAAAGQLQGPMDQAYSADFLSKLGLDADGNPPAGSTFVSRTIPVGTKVQQHSDSSAKVSVWYMGLIGMSAQTSTDPVSSTWKTWTFELQWDSGDWKIVTDSQKDGPAPVPGDDKAATSDEISKAIEEYGGFTYAR
;
A
#
# COMPACT_ATOMS: atom_id res chain seq x y z
N MET A 1 9.89 -12.37 -66.46
CA MET A 1 8.75 -12.20 -67.37
C MET A 1 7.67 -13.20 -66.95
N SER A 2 6.40 -12.85 -67.06
CA SER A 2 5.27 -13.70 -66.64
C SER A 2 4.89 -14.75 -67.70
N LEU A 3 3.84 -15.54 -67.41
CA LEU A 3 3.20 -16.68 -68.12
C LEU A 3 3.46 -18.02 -67.39
N GLY A 4 2.48 -18.89 -67.15
CA GLY A 4 1.05 -18.82 -67.42
C GLY A 4 0.39 -20.22 -67.41
N ASP A 5 -0.88 -20.26 -66.98
CA ASP A 5 -1.93 -21.24 -67.32
C ASP A 5 -1.96 -22.69 -66.74
N GLU A 6 -3.23 -23.10 -66.55
CA GLU A 6 -3.85 -24.38 -66.11
C GLU A 6 -3.78 -25.48 -67.22
N PRO A 7 -4.48 -26.67 -67.22
CA PRO A 7 -5.58 -27.17 -66.37
C PRO A 7 -5.60 -28.68 -66.03
N GLY A 8 -6.71 -29.19 -65.43
CA GLY A 8 -7.02 -30.63 -65.36
C GLY A 8 -8.21 -31.05 -64.48
N ASP A 9 -9.39 -31.28 -65.08
CA ASP A 9 -10.62 -31.79 -64.44
C ASP A 9 -10.60 -33.28 -64.02
N GLY A 10 -11.51 -33.69 -63.10
CA GLY A 10 -12.09 -35.06 -63.16
C GLY A 10 -12.73 -35.70 -61.90
N ALA A 11 -14.07 -35.86 -61.93
CA ALA A 11 -14.93 -36.84 -61.20
C ALA A 11 -14.96 -36.86 -59.64
N ARG A 12 -16.08 -36.80 -58.89
CA ARG A 12 -17.43 -37.46 -58.87
C ARG A 12 -17.56 -38.68 -57.92
N GLY A 13 -18.60 -38.68 -57.08
CA GLY A 13 -19.01 -39.73 -56.13
C GLY A 13 -18.93 -39.24 -54.66
N GLU A 14 -20.01 -38.77 -54.02
CA GLU A 14 -21.15 -39.54 -53.44
C GLU A 14 -20.72 -40.56 -52.37
N ASP A 15 -20.93 -40.25 -51.08
CA ASP A 15 -21.92 -40.94 -50.24
C ASP A 15 -22.16 -40.20 -48.90
N GLY A 16 -23.25 -40.51 -48.18
CA GLY A 16 -23.60 -39.85 -46.91
C GLY A 16 -24.00 -40.81 -45.78
N GLY A 17 -24.01 -40.33 -44.54
CA GLY A 17 -24.62 -41.07 -43.43
C GLY A 17 -24.21 -40.65 -42.02
N TYR A 18 -25.23 -40.51 -41.14
CA TYR A 18 -25.28 -40.73 -39.67
C TYR A 18 -24.06 -40.32 -38.80
N GLY A 19 -24.20 -39.61 -37.66
CA GLY A 19 -25.34 -39.54 -36.74
C GLY A 19 -24.99 -40.25 -35.41
N GLY A 20 -24.83 -39.50 -34.30
CA GLY A 20 -24.49 -40.11 -33.00
C GLY A 20 -24.26 -39.10 -31.87
N SER A 21 -25.22 -38.99 -30.95
CA SER A 21 -25.13 -38.13 -29.76
C SER A 21 -24.44 -38.84 -28.58
N GLY A 22 -23.26 -38.37 -28.18
CA GLY A 22 -22.51 -38.91 -27.03
C GLY A 22 -22.98 -38.35 -25.68
N GLN A 23 -24.06 -38.90 -25.11
CA GLN A 23 -24.35 -38.75 -23.69
C GLN A 23 -23.57 -39.80 -22.89
N THR A 24 -22.81 -39.39 -21.88
CA THR A 24 -22.25 -40.32 -20.88
C THR A 24 -22.61 -39.87 -19.47
N ARG A 25 -23.54 -40.62 -18.85
CA ARG A 25 -23.93 -40.44 -17.46
C ARG A 25 -22.87 -41.08 -16.56
N THR A 26 -22.33 -40.34 -15.60
CA THR A 26 -21.61 -40.95 -14.46
C THR A 26 -22.50 -40.89 -13.23
N ARG A 27 -22.82 -42.07 -12.67
CA ARG A 27 -23.71 -42.20 -11.51
C ARG A 27 -22.97 -41.99 -10.20
N TYR A 28 -23.67 -41.36 -9.27
CA TYR A 28 -23.35 -41.29 -7.84
C TYR A 28 -23.42 -42.69 -7.22
N PRO A 29 -22.45 -43.09 -6.36
CA PRO A 29 -22.62 -44.22 -5.45
C PRO A 29 -23.10 -43.73 -4.09
N ASP A 30 -24.39 -43.90 -3.80
CA ASP A 30 -24.87 -43.89 -2.41
C ASP A 30 -24.33 -45.11 -1.65
N ARG A 31 -23.97 -44.93 -0.38
CA ARG A 31 -23.93 -46.01 0.61
C ARG A 31 -24.64 -45.59 1.89
N THR A 32 -25.43 -46.53 2.37
CA THR A 32 -26.50 -46.38 3.37
C THR A 32 -26.05 -46.81 4.77
N GLY A 33 -26.76 -46.34 5.81
CA GLY A 33 -26.99 -47.12 7.03
C GLY A 33 -26.30 -46.66 8.31
N ASP A 34 -26.95 -45.73 9.02
CA ASP A 34 -27.38 -45.75 10.44
C ASP A 34 -26.53 -46.41 11.55
N VAL A 35 -26.58 -45.82 12.76
CA VAL A 35 -26.93 -46.45 14.07
C VAL A 35 -26.44 -45.62 15.28
N TYR A 36 -27.39 -45.00 15.99
CA TYR A 36 -27.38 -44.58 17.42
C TYR A 36 -26.41 -43.50 17.97
N GLY A 37 -26.93 -42.71 18.91
CA GLY A 37 -26.17 -42.22 20.08
C GLY A 37 -25.94 -40.71 20.16
N GLY A 38 -26.88 -39.97 20.76
CA GLY A 38 -26.68 -38.54 21.05
C GLY A 38 -25.85 -38.29 22.32
N ALA A 39 -25.06 -37.21 22.33
CA ALA A 39 -24.50 -36.62 23.55
C ALA A 39 -24.27 -35.11 23.39
N ARG A 40 -24.95 -34.31 24.22
CA ARG A 40 -24.62 -32.88 24.38
C ARG A 40 -23.26 -32.77 25.08
N ARG A 41 -22.31 -32.01 24.52
CA ARG A 41 -21.15 -31.49 25.26
C ARG A 41 -20.92 -30.03 24.90
N GLY A 42 -21.22 -29.15 25.85
CA GLY A 42 -20.74 -27.77 25.77
C GLY A 42 -19.23 -27.73 26.02
N ARG A 43 -18.53 -26.83 25.35
CA ARG A 43 -17.22 -26.34 25.76
C ARG A 43 -17.16 -24.87 25.38
N GLY A 44 -17.11 -24.00 26.38
CA GLY A 44 -17.04 -22.56 26.12
C GLY A 44 -15.73 -22.20 25.44
N SER A 45 -15.79 -21.29 24.47
CA SER A 45 -14.65 -20.44 24.12
C SER A 45 -14.86 -19.09 24.79
N SER A 46 -13.83 -18.64 25.50
CA SER A 46 -13.79 -17.34 26.17
C SER A 46 -13.76 -16.22 25.14
N SER A 47 -14.60 -15.20 25.36
CA SER A 47 -14.52 -13.92 24.65
C SER A 47 -13.26 -13.15 25.09
N ARG A 48 -12.11 -13.51 24.50
CA ARG A 48 -10.84 -12.78 24.62
C ARG A 48 -10.22 -12.57 23.24
N SER A 49 -10.65 -11.52 22.57
CA SER A 49 -9.90 -10.83 21.52
C SER A 49 -10.45 -9.41 21.40
N LEU A 50 -10.25 -8.61 22.45
CA LEU A 50 -10.27 -7.17 22.32
C LEU A 50 -8.97 -6.82 21.61
N ILE A 51 -9.04 -6.75 20.28
CA ILE A 51 -7.87 -6.53 19.41
C ILE A 51 -7.29 -5.17 19.78
N THR A 52 -6.06 -5.17 20.27
CA THR A 52 -5.23 -3.99 20.45
C THR A 52 -4.88 -3.43 19.06
N VAL A 53 -5.72 -2.53 18.55
CA VAL A 53 -5.47 -1.79 17.30
C VAL A 53 -4.53 -0.61 17.60
N VAL A 54 -3.29 -0.93 17.96
CA VAL A 54 -2.14 0.01 18.01
C VAL A 54 -0.93 -0.78 17.54
N GLY A 55 -0.33 -0.41 16.39
CA GLY A 55 0.88 -1.07 15.88
C GLY A 55 0.97 -1.35 14.38
N VAL A 56 0.07 -0.84 13.53
CA VAL A 56 0.12 -1.11 12.07
C VAL A 56 1.32 -0.43 11.38
N VAL A 57 1.79 0.72 11.87
CA VAL A 57 3.01 1.40 11.37
C VAL A 57 4.27 0.58 11.65
N VAL A 58 4.34 -0.08 12.82
CA VAL A 58 5.54 -0.77 13.32
C VAL A 58 5.91 -1.99 12.48
N LEU A 59 4.92 -2.78 12.06
CA LEU A 59 5.16 -4.03 11.33
C LEU A 59 5.50 -3.83 9.85
N LEU A 60 5.10 -2.70 9.24
CA LEU A 60 5.20 -2.55 7.79
C LEU A 60 6.55 -2.02 7.29
N ILE A 61 7.30 -1.27 8.09
CA ILE A 61 8.70 -0.93 7.71
C ILE A 61 9.63 -2.13 7.95
N ALA A 62 9.33 -2.98 8.95
CA ALA A 62 10.00 -4.26 9.15
C ALA A 62 9.72 -5.28 8.03
N ALA A 63 8.57 -5.22 7.37
CA ALA A 63 8.23 -6.09 6.25
C ALA A 63 9.00 -5.76 4.95
N ILE A 64 9.31 -4.48 4.72
CA ILE A 64 10.00 -4.03 3.49
C ILE A 64 11.42 -4.61 3.40
N ALA A 65 12.12 -4.76 4.53
CA ALA A 65 13.48 -5.31 4.58
C ALA A 65 13.58 -6.82 4.24
N PHE A 66 12.46 -7.53 4.06
CA PHE A 66 12.44 -8.98 3.77
C PHE A 66 11.68 -9.38 2.50
N ALA A 67 11.10 -8.44 1.75
CA ALA A 67 10.29 -8.74 0.56
C ALA A 67 11.07 -9.34 -0.64
N ASN A 68 12.41 -9.45 -0.56
CA ASN A 68 13.28 -10.00 -1.60
C ASN A 68 13.72 -11.47 -1.35
N ARG A 69 12.91 -12.30 -0.68
CA ARG A 69 13.11 -13.76 -0.59
C ARG A 69 11.78 -14.53 -0.72
N GLY A 70 11.60 -15.22 -1.84
CA GLY A 70 10.57 -16.26 -1.98
C GLY A 70 9.13 -15.77 -1.75
N ASP A 71 8.18 -16.65 -1.41
CA ASP A 71 8.22 -18.11 -1.51
C ASP A 71 6.89 -18.59 -2.11
N ASP A 72 6.90 -19.74 -2.78
CA ASP A 72 5.81 -20.14 -3.67
C ASP A 72 4.47 -20.52 -3.00
N SER A 73 3.41 -20.33 -3.78
CA SER A 73 2.11 -21.01 -3.74
C SER A 73 1.05 -20.61 -2.68
N SER A 74 -0.13 -20.20 -3.16
CA SER A 74 -1.28 -21.12 -3.31
C SER A 74 -2.50 -20.42 -3.93
N SER A 75 -3.46 -21.22 -4.38
CA SER A 75 -4.61 -20.81 -5.19
C SER A 75 -5.83 -20.38 -4.38
N GLY A 76 -6.68 -19.53 -4.97
CA GLY A 76 -7.99 -19.18 -4.42
C GLY A 76 -8.93 -18.67 -5.51
N SER A 77 -9.90 -19.50 -5.93
CA SER A 77 -10.98 -19.08 -6.81
C SER A 77 -12.18 -18.57 -6.00
N GLY A 78 -12.92 -17.59 -6.55
CA GLY A 78 -14.09 -17.03 -5.90
C GLY A 78 -14.93 -16.19 -6.87
N SER A 79 -15.95 -16.80 -7.48
CA SER A 79 -16.97 -16.10 -8.26
C SER A 79 -18.12 -15.68 -7.33
N GLY A 80 -18.59 -14.44 -7.46
CA GLY A 80 -19.65 -13.91 -6.58
C GLY A 80 -20.16 -12.53 -7.02
N ASN A 81 -21.28 -12.55 -7.74
CA ASN A 81 -22.10 -11.42 -8.19
C ASN A 81 -22.03 -10.13 -7.35
N SER A 82 -21.75 -8.99 -7.99
CA SER A 82 -21.89 -7.66 -7.36
C SER A 82 -22.68 -6.69 -8.25
N ASP A 83 -23.67 -6.02 -7.66
CA ASP A 83 -24.32 -4.85 -8.24
C ASP A 83 -23.26 -3.80 -8.57
N LYS A 84 -23.24 -3.32 -9.82
CA LYS A 84 -22.28 -2.29 -10.24
C LYS A 84 -22.64 -0.95 -9.60
N ALA A 85 -22.05 -0.68 -8.43
CA ALA A 85 -21.88 0.67 -7.93
C ALA A 85 -21.23 1.52 -9.04
N LYS A 86 -21.88 2.62 -9.44
CA LYS A 86 -21.39 3.50 -10.50
C LYS A 86 -20.12 4.21 -10.03
N THR A 87 -18.96 3.69 -10.40
CA THR A 87 -17.66 4.36 -10.22
C THR A 87 -17.62 5.61 -11.08
N SER A 88 -17.75 6.78 -10.44
CA SER A 88 -17.52 8.06 -11.12
C SER A 88 -16.02 8.26 -11.37
N PRO A 89 -15.60 8.90 -12.48
CA PRO A 89 -14.19 9.20 -12.74
C PRO A 89 -13.56 10.04 -11.62
N THR A 90 -12.28 9.78 -11.34
CA THR A 90 -11.47 10.59 -10.41
C THR A 90 -11.24 11.97 -10.99
N THR A 91 -12.10 12.93 -10.64
CA THR A 91 -11.93 14.33 -11.03
C THR A 91 -10.74 14.91 -10.27
N ALA A 92 -9.90 15.71 -10.95
CA ALA A 92 -8.79 16.42 -10.32
C ALA A 92 -9.33 17.31 -9.19
N SER A 93 -8.70 17.23 -8.00
CA SER A 93 -9.17 17.94 -6.81
C SER A 93 -8.01 18.43 -5.97
N GLY A 94 -8.07 19.70 -5.60
CA GLY A 94 -7.11 20.40 -4.75
C GLY A 94 -7.73 21.68 -4.22
N GLU A 95 -7.13 22.21 -3.16
CA GLU A 95 -7.40 23.54 -2.61
C GLU A 95 -6.12 24.37 -2.71
N ARG A 96 -6.22 25.70 -2.52
CA ARG A 96 -5.00 26.52 -2.46
C ARG A 96 -4.05 25.94 -1.38
N PRO A 97 -2.74 25.81 -1.67
CA PRO A 97 -1.76 25.42 -0.66
C PRO A 97 -1.83 26.31 0.59
N VAL A 98 -1.73 25.70 1.76
CA VAL A 98 -1.57 26.47 3.01
C VAL A 98 -0.14 27.02 3.09
N GLU A 99 -0.02 28.28 3.48
CA GLU A 99 1.28 28.94 3.64
C GLU A 99 1.92 28.65 5.01
N SER A 100 1.07 28.37 6.01
CA SER A 100 1.47 28.03 7.38
C SER A 100 2.08 26.63 7.49
N LYS A 101 3.09 26.51 8.37
CA LYS A 101 3.78 25.25 8.68
C LYS A 101 3.97 25.08 10.18
N ALA A 102 3.90 23.83 10.65
CA ALA A 102 4.30 23.40 11.98
C ALA A 102 5.35 22.29 11.82
N ALA A 103 6.49 22.38 12.52
CA ALA A 103 7.65 21.48 12.34
C ALA A 103 8.08 21.27 10.85
N GLY A 104 7.90 22.28 10.00
CA GLY A 104 8.16 22.21 8.56
C GLY A 104 7.07 21.53 7.72
N ILE A 105 6.10 20.87 8.34
CA ILE A 105 4.93 20.24 7.73
C ILE A 105 3.85 21.31 7.49
N PRO A 106 3.17 21.35 6.32
CA PRO A 106 2.03 22.25 6.10
C PRO A 106 0.92 22.01 7.15
N ALA A 107 0.32 23.09 7.64
CA ALA A 107 -0.67 23.07 8.72
C ALA A 107 -1.71 24.20 8.56
N GLY A 108 -2.87 24.05 9.20
CA GLY A 108 -3.99 24.99 9.06
C GLY A 108 -4.83 24.70 7.81
N PHE A 109 -5.05 23.40 7.53
CA PHE A 109 -5.85 22.97 6.38
C PHE A 109 -7.31 23.41 6.52
N ALA A 110 -7.99 23.66 5.40
CA ALA A 110 -9.39 24.07 5.43
C ALA A 110 -10.30 23.07 6.17
N HIS A 111 -11.32 23.58 6.87
CA HIS A 111 -12.31 22.75 7.57
C HIS A 111 -13.33 22.15 6.59
N SER A 112 -12.84 21.26 5.71
CA SER A 112 -13.63 20.64 4.64
C SER A 112 -13.07 19.27 4.26
N ALA A 113 -13.85 18.50 3.51
CA ALA A 113 -13.42 17.20 2.97
C ALA A 113 -12.18 17.32 2.09
N GLN A 114 -12.05 18.42 1.33
CA GLN A 114 -10.84 18.70 0.55
C GLN A 114 -9.67 19.09 1.45
N GLY A 115 -9.88 19.88 2.51
CA GLY A 115 -8.81 20.15 3.48
C GLY A 115 -8.30 18.90 4.18
N ALA A 116 -9.20 17.98 4.58
CA ALA A 116 -8.85 16.68 5.15
C ALA A 116 -8.02 15.81 4.19
N GLN A 117 -8.35 15.83 2.89
CA GLN A 117 -7.54 15.17 1.86
C GLN A 117 -6.14 15.77 1.72
N SER A 118 -6.02 17.10 1.77
CA SER A 118 -4.72 17.78 1.71
C SER A 118 -3.89 17.52 2.96
N ALA A 119 -4.50 17.49 4.14
CA ALA A 119 -3.85 17.09 5.39
C ALA A 119 -3.29 15.67 5.28
N ALA A 120 -4.13 14.70 4.94
CA ALA A 120 -3.74 13.30 4.77
C ALA A 120 -2.58 13.10 3.79
N ALA A 121 -2.59 13.81 2.64
CA ALA A 121 -1.50 13.73 1.65
C ALA A 121 -0.16 14.25 2.21
N ASN A 122 -0.17 15.42 2.85
CA ASN A 122 1.04 16.01 3.45
C ASN A 122 1.55 15.21 4.65
N TYR A 123 0.66 14.62 5.45
CA TYR A 123 1.02 13.75 6.57
C TYR A 123 1.62 12.43 6.10
N ALA A 124 1.14 11.85 5.00
CA ALA A 124 1.79 10.69 4.37
C ALA A 124 3.22 11.01 3.91
N VAL A 125 3.47 12.21 3.36
CA VAL A 125 4.84 12.65 3.00
C VAL A 125 5.73 12.77 4.24
N ALA A 126 5.25 13.40 5.32
CA ALA A 126 6.01 13.54 6.56
C ALA A 126 6.36 12.18 7.20
N LEU A 127 5.37 11.29 7.32
CA LEU A 127 5.51 9.95 7.89
C LEU A 127 6.35 9.00 7.03
N GLY A 128 6.43 9.24 5.73
CA GLY A 128 7.25 8.48 4.78
C GLY A 128 8.56 9.19 4.40
N SER A 129 9.11 10.02 5.30
CA SER A 129 10.35 10.77 5.09
C SER A 129 11.52 10.23 5.93
N THR A 130 12.75 10.55 5.52
CA THR A 130 13.97 10.26 6.30
C THR A 130 13.98 10.87 7.70
N ALA A 131 13.19 11.92 7.95
CA ALA A 131 13.07 12.56 9.26
C ALA A 131 12.38 11.67 10.32
N MET A 132 11.62 10.64 9.94
CA MET A 132 11.08 9.65 10.89
C MET A 132 12.15 8.70 11.44
N PHE A 133 13.28 8.55 10.76
CA PHE A 133 14.37 7.65 11.17
C PHE A 133 15.27 8.29 12.23
N LYS A 134 15.17 9.61 12.46
CA LYS A 134 15.88 10.32 13.52
C LYS A 134 14.93 10.63 14.68
N THR A 135 15.32 10.28 15.91
CA THR A 135 14.40 10.27 17.07
C THR A 135 13.77 11.62 17.37
N ALA A 136 14.55 12.71 17.43
CA ALA A 136 14.00 14.03 17.74
C ALA A 136 12.98 14.51 16.70
N THR A 137 13.31 14.43 15.40
CA THR A 137 12.39 14.85 14.33
C THR A 137 11.19 13.91 14.18
N ARG A 138 11.33 12.61 14.49
CA ARG A 138 10.19 11.68 14.60
C ARG A 138 9.21 12.16 15.66
N HIS A 139 9.69 12.51 16.86
CA HIS A 139 8.84 13.02 17.94
C HIS A 139 8.15 14.33 17.51
N ASP A 140 8.86 15.26 16.90
CA ASP A 140 8.29 16.52 16.39
C ASP A 140 7.18 16.27 15.34
N ILE A 141 7.42 15.37 14.37
CA ILE A 141 6.43 14.99 13.36
C ILE A 141 5.18 14.41 14.03
N VAL A 142 5.36 13.41 14.89
CA VAL A 142 4.25 12.71 15.57
C VAL A 142 3.42 13.68 16.41
N ASN A 143 4.07 14.53 17.21
CA ASN A 143 3.41 15.52 18.04
C ASN A 143 2.70 16.63 17.21
N THR A 144 3.14 16.87 15.98
CA THR A 144 2.56 17.90 15.09
C THR A 144 1.30 17.42 14.36
N ILE A 145 1.28 16.17 13.89
CA ILE A 145 0.24 15.68 12.98
C ILE A 145 -0.81 14.78 13.65
N TYR A 146 -0.49 14.11 14.76
CA TYR A 146 -1.46 13.35 15.53
C TYR A 146 -2.17 14.23 16.55
N THR A 147 -3.30 13.75 17.07
CA THR A 147 -3.89 14.31 18.29
C THR A 147 -2.93 14.13 19.46
N SER A 148 -2.98 15.02 20.45
CA SER A 148 -2.11 14.89 21.65
C SER A 148 -2.28 13.54 22.36
N ALA A 149 -3.50 12.98 22.36
CA ALA A 149 -3.78 11.67 22.93
C ALA A 149 -3.16 10.53 22.13
N ALA A 150 -3.26 10.55 20.80
CA ALA A 150 -2.66 9.54 19.93
C ALA A 150 -1.13 9.64 19.92
N ALA A 151 -0.57 10.85 19.86
CA ALA A 151 0.87 11.08 19.96
C ALA A 151 1.47 10.47 21.24
N GLY A 152 0.85 10.75 22.40
CA GLY A 152 1.27 10.19 23.69
C GLY A 152 1.18 8.66 23.78
N GLN A 153 0.30 8.02 23.00
CA GLN A 153 0.22 6.56 22.89
C GLN A 153 1.22 5.97 21.89
N LEU A 154 1.65 6.74 20.89
CA LEU A 154 2.50 6.26 19.79
C LEU A 154 4.01 6.44 20.03
N GLN A 155 4.45 7.41 20.84
CA GLN A 155 5.89 7.68 21.08
C GLN A 155 6.68 6.41 21.45
N GLY A 156 6.30 5.72 22.53
CA GLY A 156 6.99 4.50 22.99
C GLY A 156 7.02 3.36 21.94
N PRO A 157 5.86 2.96 21.38
CA PRO A 157 5.81 1.96 20.30
C PRO A 157 6.62 2.34 19.05
N MET A 158 6.66 3.63 18.68
CA MET A 158 7.47 4.10 17.56
C MET A 158 8.97 4.09 17.89
N ASP A 159 9.38 4.47 19.09
CA ASP A 159 10.80 4.41 19.49
C ASP A 159 11.32 2.97 19.54
N GLN A 160 10.47 2.01 19.90
CA GLN A 160 10.78 0.59 19.78
C GLN A 160 10.87 0.14 18.30
N ALA A 161 10.00 0.65 17.44
CA ALA A 161 9.99 0.34 16.00
C ALA A 161 11.25 0.86 15.29
N TYR A 162 11.65 2.10 15.57
CA TYR A 162 12.85 2.75 15.05
C TYR A 162 14.08 2.51 15.94
N SER A 163 14.18 1.32 16.54
CA SER A 163 15.31 0.91 17.38
C SER A 163 16.61 0.77 16.56
N ALA A 164 17.78 0.84 17.22
CA ALA A 164 19.09 0.68 16.57
C ALA A 164 19.23 -0.66 15.81
N ASP A 165 18.62 -1.74 16.32
CA ASP A 165 18.54 -3.06 15.66
C ASP A 165 17.69 -3.06 14.38
N PHE A 166 16.79 -2.08 14.22
CA PHE A 166 16.03 -1.87 13.00
C PHE A 166 16.79 -0.93 12.05
N LEU A 167 17.31 0.20 12.56
CA LEU A 167 18.09 1.16 11.78
C LEU A 167 19.33 0.51 11.13
N SER A 168 20.06 -0.33 11.87
CA SER A 168 21.23 -1.07 11.35
C SER A 168 20.91 -2.05 10.22
N LYS A 169 19.67 -2.60 10.15
CA LYS A 169 19.22 -3.44 9.02
C LYS A 169 19.01 -2.64 7.73
N LEU A 170 18.80 -1.33 7.85
CA LEU A 170 18.76 -0.38 6.73
C LEU A 170 20.14 0.24 6.44
N GLY A 171 21.20 -0.25 7.10
CA GLY A 171 22.55 0.31 7.01
C GLY A 171 22.73 1.66 7.69
N LEU A 172 21.79 2.09 8.54
CA LEU A 172 21.87 3.34 9.30
C LEU A 172 22.56 3.15 10.65
N ASP A 173 23.17 4.22 11.18
CA ASP A 173 23.61 4.27 12.56
C ASP A 173 22.43 4.40 13.57
N ALA A 174 22.73 4.40 14.87
CA ALA A 174 21.73 4.51 15.92
C ALA A 174 21.00 5.88 15.97
N ASP A 175 21.57 6.90 15.32
CA ASP A 175 20.99 8.25 15.19
C ASP A 175 20.20 8.42 13.88
N GLY A 176 20.13 7.37 13.05
CA GLY A 176 19.41 7.34 11.77
C GLY A 176 20.17 7.99 10.60
N ASN A 177 21.50 8.07 10.65
CA ASN A 177 22.33 8.58 9.56
C ASN A 177 22.86 7.45 8.65
N PRO A 178 22.98 7.68 7.33
CA PRO A 178 23.66 6.77 6.42
C PRO A 178 25.19 6.81 6.60
N PRO A 179 25.92 5.79 6.11
CA PRO A 179 27.38 5.81 6.06
C PRO A 179 27.90 6.96 5.20
N ALA A 180 29.13 7.41 5.46
CA ALA A 180 29.76 8.47 4.68
C ALA A 180 29.89 8.07 3.19
N GLY A 181 29.44 8.94 2.29
CA GLY A 181 29.39 8.67 0.84
C GLY A 181 28.16 7.90 0.36
N SER A 182 27.20 7.60 1.25
CA SER A 182 25.94 6.94 0.94
C SER A 182 24.75 7.85 1.17
N THR A 183 23.71 7.71 0.33
CA THR A 183 22.46 8.48 0.44
C THR A 183 21.30 7.54 0.77
N PHE A 184 20.82 7.59 2.01
CA PHE A 184 19.58 6.91 2.39
C PHE A 184 18.37 7.65 1.84
N VAL A 185 17.52 6.91 1.15
CA VAL A 185 16.28 7.41 0.56
C VAL A 185 15.11 6.88 1.35
N SER A 186 14.23 7.79 1.77
CA SER A 186 12.87 7.49 2.19
C SER A 186 11.99 8.66 1.77
N ARG A 187 11.14 8.44 0.76
CA ARG A 187 10.21 9.44 0.21
C ARG A 187 8.85 8.79 -0.04
N THR A 188 7.77 9.43 0.40
CA THR A 188 6.41 9.09 0.00
C THR A 188 5.90 10.10 -1.02
N ILE A 189 5.29 9.61 -2.10
CA ILE A 189 4.81 10.39 -3.24
C ILE A 189 3.32 10.08 -3.44
N PRO A 190 2.40 10.91 -2.90
CA PRO A 190 0.97 10.76 -3.10
C PRO A 190 0.60 10.80 -4.58
N VAL A 191 -0.10 9.76 -5.06
CA VAL A 191 -0.64 9.67 -6.42
C VAL A 191 -2.11 10.10 -6.46
N GLY A 192 -2.84 9.89 -5.36
CA GLY A 192 -4.20 10.39 -5.22
C GLY A 192 -4.79 10.15 -3.83
N THR A 193 -5.88 10.84 -3.54
CA THR A 193 -6.60 10.71 -2.26
C THR A 193 -8.07 10.38 -2.48
N LYS A 194 -8.68 9.69 -1.52
CA LYS A 194 -10.10 9.32 -1.52
C LYS A 194 -10.70 9.50 -0.13
N VAL A 195 -11.68 10.39 0.00
CA VAL A 195 -12.54 10.45 1.19
C VAL A 195 -13.40 9.19 1.23
N GLN A 196 -13.32 8.45 2.32
CA GLN A 196 -14.23 7.34 2.63
C GLN A 196 -15.43 7.82 3.45
N GLN A 197 -15.19 8.73 4.40
CA GLN A 197 -16.18 9.29 5.32
C GLN A 197 -15.79 10.73 5.67
N HIS A 198 -16.76 11.61 5.91
CA HIS A 198 -16.54 12.99 6.35
C HIS A 198 -17.73 13.48 7.19
N SER A 199 -17.43 14.28 8.21
CA SER A 199 -18.36 15.04 9.04
C SER A 199 -17.70 16.34 9.48
N ASP A 200 -18.45 17.21 10.17
CA ASP A 200 -17.94 18.49 10.67
C ASP A 200 -16.82 18.34 11.73
N SER A 201 -16.55 17.14 12.27
CA SER A 201 -15.49 16.93 13.26
C SER A 201 -14.56 15.75 12.96
N SER A 202 -14.82 14.98 11.89
CA SER A 202 -14.02 13.80 11.56
C SER A 202 -13.98 13.50 10.06
N ALA A 203 -12.89 12.90 9.60
CA ALA A 203 -12.75 12.43 8.23
C ALA A 203 -11.97 11.12 8.17
N LYS A 204 -12.33 10.23 7.24
CA LYS A 204 -11.55 9.04 6.92
C LYS A 204 -11.06 9.14 5.49
N VAL A 205 -9.74 9.22 5.30
CA VAL A 205 -9.13 9.48 3.99
C VAL A 205 -8.11 8.40 3.66
N SER A 206 -8.21 7.79 2.49
CA SER A 206 -7.12 7.01 1.92
C SER A 206 -6.22 7.88 1.04
N VAL A 207 -4.91 7.64 1.14
CA VAL A 207 -3.88 8.16 0.23
C VAL A 207 -3.27 6.96 -0.48
N TRP A 208 -3.41 6.89 -1.80
CA TRP A 208 -2.68 5.95 -2.64
C TRP A 208 -1.38 6.60 -3.07
N TYR A 209 -0.25 5.92 -2.86
CA TYR A 209 1.07 6.52 -3.02
C TYR A 209 2.12 5.53 -3.50
N MET A 210 3.17 6.08 -4.10
CA MET A 210 4.42 5.37 -4.37
C MET A 210 5.45 5.77 -3.31
N GLY A 211 6.12 4.80 -2.69
CA GLY A 211 7.23 5.03 -1.78
C GLY A 211 8.56 4.71 -2.46
N LEU A 212 9.55 5.60 -2.37
CA LEU A 212 10.95 5.28 -2.69
C LEU A 212 11.70 5.03 -1.39
N ILE A 213 12.33 3.85 -1.26
CA ILE A 213 13.11 3.49 -0.07
C ILE A 213 14.33 2.64 -0.42
N GLY A 214 15.43 2.86 0.30
CA GLY A 214 16.66 2.07 0.21
C GLY A 214 17.90 2.94 0.37
N MET A 215 19.07 2.34 0.18
CA MET A 215 20.38 2.99 0.27
C MET A 215 21.02 3.13 -1.11
N SER A 216 21.33 4.36 -1.51
CA SER A 216 22.19 4.62 -2.67
C SER A 216 23.65 4.65 -2.23
N ALA A 217 24.39 3.59 -2.56
CA ALA A 217 25.85 3.52 -2.47
C ALA A 217 26.38 2.53 -3.52
N GLN A 218 27.64 2.70 -3.98
CA GLN A 218 28.27 1.81 -4.96
C GLN A 218 28.34 0.34 -4.51
N THR A 219 28.38 0.09 -3.20
CA THR A 219 28.38 -1.25 -2.58
C THR A 219 27.10 -1.56 -1.81
N SER A 220 25.99 -0.86 -2.11
CA SER A 220 24.72 -1.08 -1.42
C SER A 220 24.16 -2.48 -1.72
N THR A 221 23.75 -3.20 -0.66
CA THR A 221 22.98 -4.44 -0.76
C THR A 221 21.46 -4.21 -0.62
N ASP A 222 21.04 -2.95 -0.42
CA ASP A 222 19.65 -2.52 -0.32
C ASP A 222 19.43 -1.33 -1.31
N PRO A 223 19.32 -1.61 -2.62
CA PRO A 223 19.19 -0.55 -3.63
C PRO A 223 17.84 0.17 -3.50
N VAL A 224 17.81 1.46 -3.83
CA VAL A 224 16.59 2.28 -3.81
C VAL A 224 15.54 1.68 -4.75
N SER A 225 14.39 1.31 -4.20
CA SER A 225 13.30 0.63 -4.90
C SER A 225 11.96 1.36 -4.70
N SER A 226 11.02 1.12 -5.63
CA SER A 226 9.65 1.65 -5.55
C SER A 226 8.69 0.65 -4.91
N THR A 227 7.92 1.10 -3.93
CA THR A 227 6.79 0.38 -3.34
C THR A 227 5.47 1.07 -3.69
N TRP A 228 4.39 0.31 -3.81
CA TRP A 228 3.04 0.84 -4.05
C TRP A 228 2.14 0.48 -2.87
N LYS A 229 1.54 1.48 -2.24
CA LYS A 229 0.83 1.34 -0.96
C LYS A 229 -0.39 2.24 -0.88
N THR A 230 -1.33 1.87 -0.01
CA THR A 230 -2.45 2.72 0.39
C THR A 230 -2.37 2.98 1.88
N TRP A 231 -2.16 4.23 2.29
CA TRP A 231 -2.39 4.69 3.66
C TRP A 231 -3.88 5.02 3.83
N THR A 232 -4.43 4.80 5.01
CA THR A 232 -5.76 5.28 5.42
C THR A 232 -5.66 5.92 6.79
N PHE A 233 -6.01 7.20 6.86
CA PHE A 233 -6.00 8.02 8.06
C PHE A 233 -7.43 8.23 8.57
N GLU A 234 -7.61 8.14 9.87
CA GLU A 234 -8.78 8.64 10.58
C GLU A 234 -8.37 9.94 11.27
N LEU A 235 -8.99 11.04 10.83
CA LEU A 235 -8.70 12.40 11.22
C LEU A 235 -9.82 12.95 12.09
N GLN A 236 -9.48 13.78 13.06
CA GLN A 236 -10.41 14.68 13.76
C GLN A 236 -10.06 16.14 13.43
N TRP A 237 -11.07 17.01 13.50
CA TRP A 237 -10.83 18.46 13.53
C TRP A 237 -10.49 18.88 14.96
N ASP A 238 -9.32 19.48 15.16
CA ASP A 238 -8.82 19.87 16.48
C ASP A 238 -8.02 21.17 16.36
N SER A 239 -8.32 22.13 17.24
CA SER A 239 -7.54 23.36 17.43
C SER A 239 -7.28 24.17 16.13
N GLY A 240 -8.21 24.09 15.16
CA GLY A 240 -8.14 24.80 13.88
C GLY A 240 -7.43 24.05 12.76
N ASP A 241 -7.20 22.74 12.90
CA ASP A 241 -6.52 21.92 11.90
C ASP A 241 -7.04 20.47 11.90
N TRP A 242 -6.73 19.69 10.87
CA TRP A 242 -6.99 18.24 10.87
C TRP A 242 -5.86 17.49 11.57
N LYS A 243 -6.15 16.58 12.50
CA LYS A 243 -5.15 15.76 13.23
C LYS A 243 -5.47 14.28 13.17
N ILE A 244 -4.44 13.44 13.07
CA ILE A 244 -4.57 11.98 13.01
C ILE A 244 -4.95 11.41 14.38
N VAL A 245 -6.08 10.72 14.44
CA VAL A 245 -6.51 9.91 15.61
C VAL A 245 -5.88 8.53 15.53
N THR A 246 -5.93 7.90 14.36
CA THR A 246 -5.30 6.62 14.07
C THR A 246 -5.08 6.48 12.56
N ASP A 247 -4.20 5.57 12.18
CA ASP A 247 -3.89 5.29 10.79
C ASP A 247 -3.61 3.80 10.56
N SER A 248 -3.74 3.39 9.31
CA SER A 248 -3.46 2.04 8.85
C SER A 248 -2.93 2.06 7.43
N GLN A 249 -2.14 1.07 7.06
CA GLN A 249 -1.53 0.98 5.75
C GLN A 249 -1.70 -0.45 5.21
N LYS A 250 -1.79 -0.57 3.89
CA LYS A 250 -1.74 -1.84 3.17
C LYS A 250 -0.93 -1.70 1.89
N ASP A 251 -0.48 -2.82 1.35
CA ASP A 251 0.17 -2.85 0.05
C ASP A 251 -0.85 -2.68 -1.09
N GLY A 252 -0.35 -2.09 -2.17
CA GLY A 252 -1.06 -1.84 -3.41
C GLY A 252 -2.26 -0.86 -3.31
N PRO A 253 -3.09 -0.81 -4.38
CA PRO A 253 -2.88 -1.53 -5.64
C PRO A 253 -1.58 -1.07 -6.32
N ALA A 254 -0.82 -2.01 -6.88
CA ALA A 254 0.36 -1.71 -7.68
C ALA A 254 -0.03 -1.77 -9.17
N PRO A 255 0.44 -0.85 -10.02
CA PRO A 255 0.46 -1.07 -11.46
C PRO A 255 1.42 -2.23 -11.79
N VAL A 256 1.30 -2.78 -12.99
CA VAL A 256 2.29 -3.73 -13.52
C VAL A 256 3.64 -3.00 -13.61
N PRO A 257 4.75 -3.54 -13.06
CA PRO A 257 6.07 -2.93 -13.20
C PRO A 257 6.49 -2.77 -14.67
N GLY A 258 7.18 -1.68 -14.99
CA GLY A 258 7.89 -1.53 -16.25
C GLY A 258 9.16 -2.38 -16.29
N ASP A 259 9.65 -2.67 -17.50
CA ASP A 259 10.95 -3.33 -17.73
C ASP A 259 12.07 -2.27 -17.82
N ASP A 260 12.07 -1.34 -16.87
CA ASP A 260 13.01 -0.22 -16.83
C ASP A 260 14.37 -0.68 -16.33
N LYS A 261 15.44 -0.32 -17.05
CA LYS A 261 16.81 -0.59 -16.62
C LYS A 261 17.08 0.11 -15.29
N ALA A 262 17.50 -0.65 -14.28
CA ALA A 262 17.93 -0.10 -13.00
C ALA A 262 19.03 0.98 -13.18
N ALA A 263 18.81 2.15 -12.57
CA ALA A 263 19.76 3.24 -12.52
C ALA A 263 20.97 2.90 -11.63
N THR A 264 22.11 3.54 -11.90
CA THR A 264 23.28 3.46 -11.02
C THR A 264 23.07 4.23 -9.72
N SER A 265 23.85 3.90 -8.68
CA SER A 265 23.82 4.63 -7.41
C SER A 265 24.13 6.12 -7.61
N ASP A 266 25.11 6.48 -8.44
CA ASP A 266 25.45 7.88 -8.71
C ASP A 266 24.29 8.65 -9.38
N GLU A 267 23.54 8.01 -10.28
CA GLU A 267 22.34 8.61 -10.90
C GLU A 267 21.22 8.82 -9.88
N ILE A 268 20.95 7.84 -9.01
CA ILE A 268 19.94 7.96 -7.96
C ILE A 268 20.33 9.01 -6.92
N SER A 269 21.59 9.02 -6.44
CA SER A 269 22.06 10.01 -5.47
C SER A 269 21.91 11.44 -6.01
N LYS A 270 22.36 11.69 -7.25
CA LYS A 270 22.17 12.99 -7.92
C LYS A 270 20.69 13.35 -8.05
N ALA A 271 19.84 12.41 -8.46
CA ALA A 271 18.40 12.68 -8.53
C ALA A 271 17.79 13.05 -7.16
N ILE A 272 18.28 12.45 -6.07
CA ILE A 272 17.82 12.78 -4.71
C ILE A 272 18.31 14.17 -4.26
N GLU A 273 19.51 14.57 -4.67
CA GLU A 273 20.09 15.89 -4.39
C GLU A 273 19.46 17.02 -5.23
N GLU A 274 19.27 16.79 -6.53
CA GLU A 274 18.80 17.79 -7.50
C GLU A 274 17.26 17.94 -7.51
N TYR A 275 16.51 16.83 -7.36
CA TYR A 275 15.05 16.88 -7.28
C TYR A 275 14.60 17.00 -5.81
N GLY A 276 14.46 18.25 -5.36
CA GLY A 276 13.89 18.60 -4.07
C GLY A 276 12.47 18.07 -3.86
N GLY A 277 12.13 17.75 -2.60
CA GLY A 277 10.79 17.27 -2.23
C GLY A 277 9.73 18.39 -2.32
N PHE A 278 8.49 18.01 -2.65
CA PHE A 278 7.37 18.94 -2.69
C PHE A 278 7.06 19.50 -1.29
N THR A 279 6.93 20.83 -1.19
CA THR A 279 6.55 21.51 0.06
C THR A 279 5.06 21.42 0.37
N TYR A 280 4.24 20.98 -0.57
CA TYR A 280 2.81 20.73 -0.43
C TYR A 280 2.40 19.63 -1.40
N ALA A 281 1.75 18.58 -0.91
CA ALA A 281 1.64 17.30 -1.60
C ALA A 281 0.25 17.02 -2.24
N ARG A 282 -0.47 18.07 -2.66
CA ARG A 282 -1.75 17.96 -3.37
C ARG A 282 -2.09 19.23 -4.17
#